data_AF-A0A8J7PU26-F1
#
_entry.id   AF-A0A8J7PU26-F1
#
_cell.length_a   1.000
_cell.length_b   1.000
_cell.length_c   1.000
_cell.angle_alpha   90.00
_cell.angle_beta   90.00
_cell.angle_gamma   90.00
#
_symmetry.space_group_name_H-M   'P 1'
#
loop_
_entity.id
_entity.type
_entity.pdbx_description
1 polymer ?
#
loop_
_entity_poly.entity_id
_entity_poly.type
_entity_poly.pdbx_seq_one_letter_code
_entity_poly.pdbx_strand_id
1 'polypeptide(L)'
;MATVTLSLPPETERKLREQAGSAGMTLEGFLGKLAEVVANGTVGKRGTFDQILAPIREGFAESGLSEAELMAEFEAAREEVWESAHGRRPGA
;
A
#
# COMPACT_ATOMS: atom_id res chain seq x y z
N MET A 1 -17.72 -18.84 -18.02
CA MET A 1 -16.58 -17.94 -18.26
C MET A 1 -16.80 -17.24 -19.59
N ALA A 2 -16.46 -15.96 -19.68
CA ALA A 2 -16.50 -15.19 -20.92
C ALA A 2 -15.07 -14.90 -21.37
N THR A 3 -14.84 -14.91 -22.68
CA THR A 3 -13.53 -14.65 -23.28
C THR A 3 -13.57 -13.31 -24.01
N VAL A 4 -12.54 -12.49 -23.80
CA VAL A 4 -12.37 -11.20 -24.48
C VAL A 4 -11.02 -11.19 -25.18
N THR A 5 -11.00 -10.80 -26.44
CA THR A 5 -9.77 -10.58 -27.23
C THR A 5 -9.50 -9.09 -27.34
N LEU A 6 -8.29 -8.67 -27.00
CA LEU A 6 -7.85 -7.27 -27.05
C LEU A 6 -6.71 -7.13 -28.04
N SER A 7 -6.76 -6.10 -28.87
CA SER A 7 -5.64 -5.68 -29.70
C SER A 7 -5.00 -4.46 -29.05
N LEU A 8 -3.71 -4.55 -28.77
CA LEU A 8 -2.93 -3.50 -28.10
C LEU A 8 -1.75 -3.10 -28.99
N PRO A 9 -1.30 -1.84 -28.92
CA PRO A 9 0.00 -1.47 -29.49
C PRO A 9 1.12 -2.35 -28.89
N PRO A 10 2.12 -2.76 -29.69
CA PRO A 10 3.20 -3.63 -29.21
C PRO A 10 3.92 -3.09 -27.96
N GLU A 11 4.10 -1.78 -27.92
CA GLU A 11 4.71 -1.07 -26.79
C GLU A 11 3.90 -1.18 -25.49
N THR A 12 2.57 -1.16 -25.59
CA THR A 12 1.69 -1.33 -24.43
C THR A 12 1.74 -2.76 -23.92
N GLU A 13 1.72 -3.74 -24.83
CA GLU A 13 1.84 -5.15 -24.49
C GLU A 13 3.17 -5.46 -23.78
N ARG A 14 4.28 -4.87 -24.27
CA ARG A 14 5.60 -5.00 -23.64
C ARG A 14 5.58 -4.49 -22.19
N LYS A 15 5.09 -3.27 -21.97
CA LYS A 15 5.02 -2.67 -20.62
C LYS A 15 4.17 -3.50 -19.67
N LEU A 16 3.04 -4.04 -20.14
CA LEU A 16 2.18 -4.90 -19.34
C LEU A 16 2.88 -6.20 -18.94
N ARG A 17 3.67 -6.81 -19.84
CA ARG A 17 4.50 -7.99 -19.51
C ARG A 17 5.56 -7.68 -18.46
N GLU A 18 6.26 -6.55 -18.59
CA GLU A 18 7.27 -6.12 -17.61
C GLU A 18 6.65 -5.89 -16.22
N GLN A 19 5.47 -5.25 -16.17
CA GLN A 19 4.74 -5.04 -14.92
C GLN A 19 4.25 -6.35 -14.31
N ALA A 20 3.71 -7.26 -15.14
CA ALA A 20 3.31 -8.59 -14.69
C ALA A 20 4.50 -9.37 -14.12
N GLY A 21 5.63 -9.37 -14.82
CA GLY A 21 6.87 -10.01 -14.36
C GLY A 21 7.38 -9.42 -13.05
N SER A 22 7.36 -8.08 -12.91
CA SER A 22 7.75 -7.39 -11.68
C SER A 22 6.83 -7.72 -10.50
N ALA A 23 5.55 -8.04 -10.76
CA ALA A 23 4.58 -8.49 -9.77
C ALA A 23 4.60 -10.01 -9.54
N GLY A 24 5.47 -10.77 -10.22
CA GLY A 24 5.53 -12.24 -10.15
C GLY A 24 4.31 -12.94 -10.75
N MET A 25 3.58 -12.28 -11.67
CA MET A 25 2.34 -12.76 -12.27
C MET A 25 2.52 -13.09 -13.76
N THR A 26 1.67 -13.98 -14.28
CA THR A 26 1.53 -14.13 -15.73
C THR A 26 0.80 -12.92 -16.32
N LEU A 27 0.95 -12.69 -17.63
CA LEU A 27 0.24 -11.61 -18.31
C LEU A 27 -1.27 -11.78 -18.19
N GLU A 28 -1.82 -13.00 -18.33
CA GLU A 28 -3.27 -13.23 -18.16
C GLU A 28 -3.75 -12.93 -16.74
N GLY A 29 -3.01 -13.39 -15.72
CA GLY A 29 -3.37 -13.14 -14.33
C GLY A 29 -3.33 -11.65 -13.99
N PHE A 30 -2.33 -10.95 -14.51
CA PHE A 30 -2.19 -9.50 -14.33
C PHE A 30 -3.34 -8.73 -15.01
N LEU A 31 -3.68 -9.07 -16.26
CA LEU A 31 -4.79 -8.46 -16.99
C LEU A 31 -6.15 -8.75 -16.34
N GLY A 32 -6.36 -9.97 -15.85
CA GLY A 32 -7.56 -10.35 -15.10
C GLY A 32 -7.73 -9.50 -13.84
N LYS A 33 -6.65 -9.36 -13.05
CA LYS A 33 -6.64 -8.52 -11.85
C LYS A 33 -6.93 -7.05 -12.19
N LEU A 34 -6.33 -6.52 -13.25
CA LEU A 34 -6.62 -5.14 -13.70
C LEU A 34 -8.09 -4.98 -14.09
N ALA A 35 -8.66 -5.93 -14.83
CA ALA A 35 -10.07 -5.90 -15.22
C ALA A 35 -11.00 -5.95 -14.00
N GLU A 36 -10.70 -6.76 -12.98
CA GLU A 36 -11.44 -6.80 -11.72
C GLU A 36 -11.37 -5.47 -10.97
N VAL A 37 -10.18 -4.86 -10.87
CA VAL A 37 -10.01 -3.56 -10.20
C VAL A 37 -10.79 -2.46 -10.93
N VAL A 38 -10.82 -2.48 -12.27
CA VAL A 38 -11.62 -1.53 -13.06
C VAL A 38 -13.11 -1.78 -12.85
N ALA A 39 -13.56 -3.03 -12.97
CA ALA A 39 -14.97 -3.41 -12.86
C ALA A 39 -15.53 -3.11 -11.47
N ASN A 40 -14.74 -3.28 -10.42
CA ASN A 40 -15.10 -2.95 -9.04
C ASN A 40 -14.94 -1.46 -8.71
N GLY A 41 -14.53 -0.64 -9.68
CA GLY A 41 -14.37 0.80 -9.50
C GLY A 41 -13.25 1.20 -8.54
N THR A 42 -12.27 0.32 -8.32
CA THR A 42 -11.06 0.60 -7.53
C THR A 42 -9.96 1.25 -8.37
N VAL A 43 -10.10 1.30 -9.70
CA VAL A 43 -9.29 2.18 -10.55
C VAL A 43 -9.81 3.61 -10.45
N GLY A 44 -8.98 4.52 -9.93
CA GLY A 44 -9.27 5.97 -9.92
C GLY A 44 -10.02 6.47 -8.68
N LYS A 45 -10.64 5.61 -7.88
CA LYS A 45 -11.06 5.97 -6.53
C LYS A 45 -9.85 5.93 -5.60
N ARG A 46 -9.03 6.98 -5.62
CA ARG A 46 -8.48 7.43 -4.34
C ARG A 46 -9.72 7.69 -3.51
N GLY A 47 -9.97 6.87 -2.48
CA GLY A 47 -11.06 7.14 -1.56
C GLY A 47 -10.99 8.61 -1.16
N THR A 48 -12.12 9.22 -0.81
CA THR A 48 -12.04 10.55 -0.19
C THR A 48 -11.04 10.48 0.97
N PHE A 49 -10.43 11.61 1.33
CA PHE A 49 -9.47 11.62 2.45
C PHE A 49 -10.06 10.93 3.71
N ASP A 50 -11.36 11.10 3.95
CA ASP A 50 -12.10 10.37 4.98
C ASP A 50 -12.14 8.85 4.78
N GLN A 51 -12.37 8.34 3.57
CA GLN A 51 -12.34 6.89 3.29
C GLN A 51 -10.93 6.30 3.44
N ILE A 52 -9.89 7.08 3.11
CA ILE A 52 -8.51 6.68 3.31
C ILE A 52 -8.19 6.60 4.81
N LEU A 53 -8.69 7.54 5.61
CA LEU A 53 -8.45 7.61 7.05
C LEU A 53 -9.41 6.79 7.91
N ALA A 54 -10.53 6.29 7.36
CA ALA A 54 -11.53 5.55 8.12
C ALA A 54 -10.92 4.37 8.92
N PRO A 55 -10.05 3.51 8.34
CA PRO A 55 -9.44 2.42 9.11
C PRO A 55 -8.52 2.91 10.24
N ILE A 56 -7.87 4.07 10.06
CA ILE A 56 -7.01 4.66 11.09
C ILE A 56 -7.87 5.21 12.24
N ARG A 57 -8.99 5.86 11.93
CA ARG A 57 -9.93 6.39 12.94
C ARG A 57 -10.61 5.26 13.71
N GLU A 58 -11.00 4.19 13.05
CA GLU A 58 -11.55 2.99 13.68
C GLU A 58 -10.52 2.35 14.62
N GLY A 59 -9.29 2.11 14.14
CA GLY A 59 -8.22 1.57 15.00
C GLY A 59 -7.87 2.47 16.19
N PHE A 60 -7.93 3.79 16.02
CA PHE A 60 -7.74 4.73 17.12
C PHE A 60 -8.90 4.72 18.13
N ALA A 61 -10.15 4.60 17.67
CA ALA A 61 -11.30 4.49 18.56
C ALA A 61 -11.29 3.15 19.33
N GLU A 62 -10.89 2.05 18.68
CA GLU A 62 -10.80 0.73 19.29
C GLU A 62 -9.67 0.61 20.31
N SER A 63 -8.57 1.35 20.15
CA SER A 63 -7.46 1.33 21.10
C SER A 63 -7.85 1.92 22.47
N GLY A 64 -8.87 2.78 22.51
CA GLY A 64 -9.28 3.49 23.73
C GLY A 64 -8.26 4.51 24.24
N LEU A 65 -7.18 4.74 23.49
CA LEU A 65 -6.14 5.69 23.84
C LEU A 65 -6.61 7.13 23.56
N SER A 66 -6.29 8.03 24.46
CA SER A 66 -6.33 9.46 24.18
C SER A 66 -5.20 9.84 23.21
N GLU A 67 -5.37 10.98 22.53
CA GLU A 67 -4.35 11.53 21.64
C GLU A 67 -3.02 11.79 22.38
N ALA A 68 -3.10 12.22 23.65
CA ALA A 68 -1.94 12.46 24.49
C ALA A 68 -1.17 11.15 24.80
N GLU A 69 -1.88 10.06 25.05
CA GLU A 69 -1.27 8.74 25.30
C GLU A 69 -0.60 8.20 24.05
N LEU A 70 -1.26 8.29 22.89
CA LEU A 70 -0.66 7.90 21.62
C LEU A 70 0.60 8.72 21.29
N MET A 71 0.57 10.03 21.56
CA MET A 71 1.73 10.90 21.35
C MET A 71 2.91 10.51 22.25
N ALA A 72 2.64 10.18 23.51
CA ALA A 72 3.65 9.74 24.45
C ALA A 72 4.31 8.42 24.01
N GLU A 73 3.51 7.46 23.52
CA GLU A 73 4.05 6.21 22.97
C GLU A 73 4.93 6.44 21.73
N PHE A 74 4.49 7.34 20.84
CA PHE A 74 5.25 7.68 19.64
C PHE A 74 6.59 8.36 19.98
N GLU A 75 6.58 9.31 20.92
CA GLU A 75 7.81 9.97 21.38
C GLU A 75 8.79 8.97 22.02
N ALA A 76 8.30 8.06 22.87
CA ALA A 76 9.12 7.02 23.49
C ALA A 76 9.74 6.07 22.46
N ALA A 77 8.94 5.60 21.48
CA ALA A 77 9.45 4.74 20.41
C ALA A 77 10.47 5.47 19.52
N ARG A 78 10.25 6.77 19.25
CA ARG A 78 11.19 7.59 18.49
C ARG A 78 12.52 7.75 19.23
N GLU A 79 12.47 7.98 20.53
CA GLU A 79 13.65 8.11 21.39
C GLU A 79 14.45 6.80 21.45
N GLU A 80 13.80 5.65 21.60
CA GLU A 80 14.45 4.33 21.58
C GLU A 80 15.20 4.08 20.26
N VAL A 81 14.58 4.41 19.12
CA VAL A 81 15.24 4.30 17.80
C VAL A 81 16.41 5.27 17.68
N TRP A 82 16.25 6.50 18.16
CA TRP A 82 17.31 7.50 18.13
C TRP A 82 18.51 7.09 18.98
N GLU A 83 18.27 6.61 20.20
CA GLU A 83 19.30 6.07 21.10
C GLU A 83 19.97 4.83 20.52
N SER A 84 19.22 3.93 19.88
CA SER A 84 19.78 2.75 19.21
C SER A 84 20.67 3.11 18.02
N ALA A 85 20.29 4.15 17.26
CA ALA A 85 21.06 4.65 16.11
C ALA A 85 22.30 5.47 16.51
N HIS A 86 22.24 6.19 17.63
CA HIS A 86 23.31 7.07 18.10
C HIS A 86 24.11 6.52 19.29
N GLY A 87 23.67 5.40 19.88
CA GLY A 87 24.27 4.73 21.04
C GLY A 87 25.45 3.82 20.70
N ARG A 88 25.69 3.50 19.43
CA ARG A 88 26.98 2.92 19.00
C ARG A 88 28.02 4.01 18.80
N ARG A 89 28.58 4.52 19.91
CA ARG A 89 29.92 5.11 19.88
C ARG A 89 30.95 3.99 19.71
N PRO A 90 31.85 4.03 18.71
CA PRO A 90 33.02 3.16 18.71
C PRO A 90 34.06 3.74 19.67
N GLY A 91 34.38 2.99 20.73
CA GLY A 91 35.60 3.19 21.51
C GLY A 91 35.39 3.50 23.01
N ALA A 92 35.46 2.45 23.82
CA ALA A 92 36.23 2.40 25.07
C ALA A 92 36.59 0.93 25.33
#